data_AF-A0A3C1G151-F1
#
_entry.id   AF-A0A3C1G151-F1
#
_cell.length_a   1.000
_cell.length_b   1.000
_cell.length_c   1.000
_cell.angle_alpha   90.00
_cell.angle_beta   90.00
_cell.angle_gamma   90.00
#
_symmetry.space_group_name_H-M   'P 1'
#
loop_
_entity.id
_entity.type
_entity.pdbx_description
1 polymer ?
#
loop_
_entity_poly.entity_id
_entity_poly.type
_entity_poly.pdbx_seq_one_letter_code
_entity_poly.pdbx_strand_id
1 'polypeptide(L)'
;MKTFAHHFIPRYDELTLFVMSLTCVLIFFANIDVLKDADFSLSKINEQSVIPIVIFTGLVLSIYHIFSRKIKTPLERLLMLFFAVFVNAISGIAAGSHALQYSQGYMAIFPVLNIINGAVLVILLRANILDENSIIETDLPSRFVWLSSGMAVLLFVTCQYVFKLYWASTFSICVAHATNLNGPVIKLFQRKGMGCS
;
A
#
# COMPACT_ATOMS: atom_id res chain seq x y z
N MET A 1 22.78 -18.64 3.52
CA MET A 1 22.36 -17.32 2.99
C MET A 1 20.98 -17.28 2.32
N LYS A 2 20.35 -18.41 1.94
CA LYS A 2 19.00 -18.42 1.33
C LYS A 2 17.85 -18.12 2.30
N THR A 3 18.04 -18.34 3.61
CA THR A 3 16.97 -18.20 4.62
C THR A 3 16.76 -16.77 5.12
N PHE A 4 17.78 -15.90 5.08
CA PHE A 4 17.68 -14.53 5.58
C PHE A 4 16.97 -13.61 4.57
N ALA A 5 17.24 -13.78 3.28
CA ALA A 5 16.60 -13.00 2.22
C ALA A 5 15.08 -13.21 2.16
N HIS A 6 14.59 -14.40 2.51
CA HIS A 6 13.17 -14.70 2.50
C HIS A 6 12.35 -13.91 3.51
N HIS A 7 12.97 -13.45 4.60
CA HIS A 7 12.31 -12.65 5.63
C HIS A 7 12.19 -11.17 5.24
N PHE A 8 13.06 -10.69 4.35
CA PHE A 8 13.08 -9.30 3.89
C PHE A 8 12.34 -9.08 2.57
N ILE A 9 11.82 -10.13 1.94
CA ILE A 9 10.96 -9.99 0.77
C ILE A 9 9.58 -9.56 1.25
N PRO A 10 9.11 -8.34 0.91
CA PRO A 10 7.78 -7.90 1.28
C PRO A 10 6.75 -8.80 0.58
N ARG A 11 5.94 -9.49 1.37
CA ARG A 11 4.85 -10.34 0.89
C ARG A 11 3.56 -9.53 0.95
N TYR A 12 2.96 -9.30 -0.21
CA TYR A 12 1.69 -8.60 -0.32
C TYR A 12 0.58 -9.64 -0.30
N ASP A 13 -0.22 -9.62 0.76
CA ASP A 13 -1.50 -10.33 0.77
C ASP A 13 -2.61 -9.43 0.21
N GLU A 14 -3.74 -10.05 -0.16
CA GLU A 14 -4.90 -9.33 -0.68
C GLU A 14 -5.42 -8.26 0.27
N LEU A 15 -5.30 -8.51 1.58
CA LEU A 15 -5.73 -7.57 2.60
C LEU A 15 -4.85 -6.32 2.65
N THR A 16 -3.53 -6.46 2.49
CA THR A 16 -2.60 -5.35 2.39
C THR A 16 -2.89 -4.50 1.17
N LEU A 17 -3.09 -5.14 0.01
CA LEU A 17 -3.45 -4.46 -1.24
C LEU A 17 -4.77 -3.69 -1.09
N PHE A 18 -5.77 -4.32 -0.48
CA PHE A 18 -7.03 -3.66 -0.16
C PHE A 18 -6.87 -2.47 0.77
N VAL A 19 -6.10 -2.58 1.86
CA VAL A 19 -5.86 -1.47 2.79
C VAL A 19 -5.10 -0.33 2.10
N MET A 20 -4.16 -0.64 1.21
CA MET A 20 -3.49 0.36 0.39
C MET A 20 -4.48 1.07 -0.55
N SER A 21 -5.35 0.33 -1.25
CA SER A 21 -6.40 0.91 -2.10
C SER A 21 -7.38 1.77 -1.33
N LEU A 22 -7.84 1.31 -0.17
CA LEU A 22 -8.69 2.07 0.74
C LEU A 22 -8.00 3.38 1.15
N THR A 23 -6.72 3.32 1.50
CA THR A 23 -5.95 4.51 1.85
C THR A 23 -5.83 5.49 0.69
N CYS A 24 -5.57 5.01 -0.53
CA CYS A 24 -5.57 5.84 -1.73
C CYS A 24 -6.91 6.58 -1.92
N VAL A 25 -8.01 5.84 -1.77
CA VAL A 25 -9.37 6.39 -1.86
C VAL A 25 -9.60 7.47 -0.79
N LEU A 26 -9.23 7.20 0.47
CA LEU A 26 -9.38 8.16 1.58
C LEU A 26 -8.57 9.45 1.33
N ILE A 27 -7.32 9.33 0.89
CA ILE A 27 -6.47 10.49 0.58
C ILE A 27 -7.09 11.34 -0.53
N PHE A 28 -7.57 10.68 -1.59
CA PHE A 28 -8.18 11.36 -2.74
C PHE A 28 -9.45 12.13 -2.37
N PHE A 29 -10.32 11.52 -1.56
CA PHE A 29 -11.55 12.17 -1.09
C PHE A 29 -11.31 13.29 -0.08
N ALA A 30 -10.32 13.12 0.81
CA ALA A 30 -10.06 14.08 1.87
C ALA A 30 -9.24 15.30 1.41
N ASN A 31 -8.44 15.16 0.35
CA ASN A 31 -7.53 16.19 -0.10
C ASN A 31 -7.68 16.39 -1.61
N ILE A 32 -8.64 17.22 -2.02
CA ILE A 32 -8.80 17.58 -3.43
C ILE A 32 -7.54 18.27 -3.99
N ASP A 33 -6.73 18.88 -3.11
CA ASP A 33 -5.46 19.50 -3.48
C ASP A 33 -4.40 18.47 -3.94
N VAL A 34 -4.55 17.19 -3.59
CA VAL A 34 -3.74 16.10 -4.16
C VAL A 34 -3.91 16.05 -5.67
N LEU A 35 -5.10 16.32 -6.20
CA LEU A 35 -5.32 16.38 -7.65
C LEU A 35 -4.50 17.50 -8.28
N LYS A 36 -4.36 18.66 -7.62
CA LYS A 36 -3.60 19.80 -8.15
C LYS A 36 -2.09 19.53 -8.14
N ASP A 37 -1.59 18.96 -7.05
CA ASP A 37 -0.18 18.56 -6.94
C ASP A 37 0.14 17.39 -7.90
N ALA A 38 -0.81 16.46 -8.09
CA ALA A 38 -0.69 15.36 -9.02
C ALA A 38 -0.79 15.81 -10.48
N ASP A 39 -1.61 16.82 -10.81
CA ASP A 39 -1.76 17.37 -12.17
C ASP A 39 -0.42 17.91 -12.71
N PHE A 40 0.39 18.50 -11.83
CA PHE A 40 1.74 18.97 -12.18
C PHE A 40 2.70 17.82 -12.54
N SER A 41 2.53 16.64 -11.92
CA SER A 41 3.31 15.45 -12.24
C SER A 41 2.74 14.65 -13.41
N LEU A 42 1.41 14.60 -13.56
CA LEU A 42 0.71 13.88 -14.64
C LEU A 42 0.77 14.63 -15.97
N SER A 43 0.77 15.97 -15.99
CA SER A 43 0.95 16.76 -17.22
C SER A 43 2.33 16.57 -17.87
N LYS A 44 3.33 16.07 -17.13
CA LYS A 44 4.62 15.63 -17.68
C LYS A 44 4.60 14.22 -18.24
N ILE A 45 3.58 13.43 -17.89
CA ILE A 45 3.38 12.11 -18.44
C ILE A 45 2.65 12.32 -19.78
N ASN A 46 3.24 11.80 -20.86
CA ASN A 46 2.67 11.90 -22.21
C ASN A 46 1.18 11.48 -22.20
N GLU A 47 0.30 12.22 -22.88
CA GLU A 47 -1.15 11.97 -22.93
C GLU A 47 -1.50 10.54 -23.39
N GLN A 48 -0.56 9.87 -24.07
CA GLN A 48 -0.68 8.48 -24.53
C GLN A 48 -0.24 7.43 -23.48
N SER A 49 0.08 7.83 -22.24
CA SER A 49 0.58 6.91 -21.23
C SER A 49 -0.53 6.03 -20.68
N VAL A 50 -0.32 4.71 -20.76
CA VAL A 50 -1.21 3.69 -20.18
C VAL A 50 -1.07 3.55 -18.67
N ILE A 51 -0.08 4.20 -18.05
CA ILE A 51 0.25 4.02 -16.63
C ILE A 51 -0.95 4.34 -15.71
N PRO A 52 -1.65 5.49 -15.83
CA PRO A 52 -2.78 5.79 -14.96
C PRO A 52 -3.89 4.75 -15.02
N ILE A 53 -4.16 4.20 -16.21
CA ILE A 53 -5.16 3.16 -16.43
C ILE A 53 -4.74 1.86 -15.72
N VAL A 54 -3.48 1.47 -15.84
CA VAL A 54 -2.90 0.29 -15.18
C VAL A 54 -3.04 0.41 -13.65
N ILE A 55 -2.66 1.56 -13.09
CA ILE A 55 -2.73 1.81 -11.65
C ILE A 55 -4.18 1.83 -11.16
N PHE A 56 -5.07 2.51 -11.88
CA PHE A 56 -6.50 2.54 -11.55
C PHE A 56 -7.12 1.14 -11.58
N THR A 57 -6.77 0.34 -12.59
CA THR A 57 -7.25 -1.04 -12.70
C THR A 57 -6.75 -1.88 -11.53
N GLY A 58 -5.46 -1.79 -11.18
CA GLY A 58 -4.89 -2.49 -10.02
C GLY A 58 -5.54 -2.09 -8.69
N LEU A 59 -5.90 -0.81 -8.52
CA LEU A 59 -6.67 -0.32 -7.38
C LEU A 59 -8.06 -0.97 -7.32
N VAL A 60 -8.82 -0.94 -8.42
CA VAL A 60 -10.17 -1.51 -8.47
C VAL A 60 -10.15 -3.02 -8.23
N LEU A 61 -9.19 -3.72 -8.82
CA LEU A 61 -9.01 -5.17 -8.62
C LEU A 61 -8.70 -5.50 -7.16
N SER A 62 -7.85 -4.71 -6.50
CA SER A 62 -7.51 -4.91 -5.09
C SER A 62 -8.72 -4.75 -4.16
N ILE A 63 -9.65 -3.84 -4.48
CA ILE A 63 -10.92 -3.71 -3.77
C ILE A 63 -11.88 -4.85 -4.12
N TYR A 64 -11.99 -5.21 -5.39
CA TYR A 64 -12.91 -6.24 -5.84
C TYR A 64 -12.57 -7.61 -5.25
N HIS A 65 -11.30 -8.02 -5.31
CA HIS A 65 -10.90 -9.36 -4.93
C HIS A 65 -10.92 -9.62 -3.44
N ILE A 66 -10.81 -8.60 -2.57
CA ILE A 66 -10.93 -8.84 -1.13
C ILE A 66 -12.35 -9.29 -0.72
N PHE A 67 -13.36 -8.95 -1.52
CA PHE A 67 -14.76 -9.35 -1.30
C PHE A 67 -15.19 -10.52 -2.20
N SER A 68 -14.40 -10.85 -3.22
CA SER A 68 -14.72 -11.85 -4.23
C SER A 68 -13.77 -13.05 -4.14
N ARG A 69 -14.32 -14.23 -3.89
CA ARG A 69 -13.56 -15.50 -3.86
C ARG A 69 -13.21 -16.04 -5.26
N LYS A 70 -13.28 -15.21 -6.29
CA LYS A 70 -12.93 -15.62 -7.65
C LYS A 70 -11.42 -15.84 -7.76
N ILE A 71 -11.05 -16.90 -8.48
CA ILE A 71 -9.67 -17.19 -8.86
C ILE A 71 -9.16 -16.02 -9.71
N LYS A 72 -8.00 -15.48 -9.33
CA LYS A 72 -7.37 -14.36 -10.01
C LYS A 72 -6.62 -14.87 -11.22
N THR A 73 -6.76 -14.17 -12.33
CA THR A 73 -5.93 -14.40 -13.51
C THR A 73 -4.51 -13.88 -13.27
N PRO A 74 -3.51 -14.48 -13.93
CA PRO A 74 -2.14 -13.96 -14.04
C PRO A 74 -2.05 -12.43 -14.19
N LEU A 75 -2.77 -11.90 -15.19
CA LEU A 75 -2.80 -10.48 -15.49
C LEU A 75 -3.36 -9.63 -14.33
N GLU A 76 -4.44 -10.06 -13.68
CA GLU A 76 -5.00 -9.34 -12.54
C GLU A 76 -4.00 -9.23 -11.38
N ARG A 77 -3.28 -10.32 -11.09
CA ARG A 77 -2.23 -10.33 -10.07
C ARG A 77 -1.10 -9.38 -10.42
N LEU A 78 -0.68 -9.38 -11.68
CA LEU A 78 0.35 -8.46 -12.17
C LEU A 78 -0.08 -6.99 -12.04
N LEU A 79 -1.32 -6.66 -12.40
CA LEU A 79 -1.86 -5.30 -12.28
C LEU A 79 -1.96 -4.84 -10.81
N MET A 80 -2.43 -5.71 -9.92
CA MET A 80 -2.46 -5.45 -8.47
C MET A 80 -1.06 -5.24 -7.90
N LEU A 81 -0.08 -6.01 -8.37
CA LEU A 81 1.32 -5.83 -7.98
C LEU A 81 1.87 -4.49 -8.47
N PHE A 82 1.67 -4.13 -9.74
CA PHE A 82 2.09 -2.83 -10.28
C PHE A 82 1.50 -1.66 -9.48
N PHE A 83 0.23 -1.76 -9.11
CA PHE A 83 -0.41 -0.82 -8.21
C PHE A 83 0.33 -0.71 -6.86
N ALA A 84 0.67 -1.83 -6.24
CA ALA A 84 1.40 -1.84 -4.97
C ALA A 84 2.78 -1.18 -5.08
N VAL A 85 3.54 -1.50 -6.12
CA VAL A 85 4.85 -0.89 -6.38
C VAL A 85 4.73 0.61 -6.54
N PHE A 86 3.77 1.05 -7.37
CA PHE A 86 3.54 2.45 -7.66
C PHE A 86 3.13 3.25 -6.42
N VAL A 87 2.21 2.72 -5.61
CA VAL A 87 1.76 3.36 -4.37
C VAL A 87 2.90 3.47 -3.35
N ASN A 88 3.71 2.43 -3.17
CA ASN A 88 4.88 2.51 -2.28
C ASN A 88 5.88 3.57 -2.77
N ALA A 89 6.18 3.56 -4.08
CA ALA A 89 7.12 4.52 -4.66
C ALA A 89 6.62 5.96 -4.52
N ILE A 90 5.37 6.24 -4.89
CA ILE A 90 4.81 7.60 -4.81
C ILE A 90 4.64 8.07 -3.37
N SER A 91 4.12 7.23 -2.48
CA SER A 91 3.98 7.61 -1.07
C SER A 91 5.34 7.91 -0.43
N GLY A 92 6.36 7.11 -0.77
CA GLY A 92 7.74 7.34 -0.35
C GLY A 92 8.34 8.63 -0.91
N ILE A 93 8.26 8.84 -2.23
CA ILE A 93 8.81 10.02 -2.91
C ILE A 93 8.11 11.30 -2.46
N ALA A 94 6.77 11.34 -2.46
CA ALA A 94 6.00 12.53 -2.11
C ALA A 94 6.20 12.91 -0.64
N ALA A 95 6.22 11.93 0.26
CA ALA A 95 6.47 12.23 1.67
C ALA A 95 7.94 12.56 1.94
N GLY A 96 8.86 11.95 1.18
CA GLY A 96 10.29 12.21 1.28
C GLY A 96 10.68 13.60 0.78
N SER A 97 10.11 14.03 -0.36
CA SER A 97 10.32 15.39 -0.89
C SER A 97 9.79 16.44 0.08
N HIS A 98 8.59 16.23 0.63
CA HIS A 98 8.04 17.10 1.67
C HIS A 98 8.89 17.11 2.94
N ALA A 99 9.37 15.94 3.40
CA ALA A 99 10.21 15.85 4.58
C ALA A 99 11.55 16.58 4.42
N LEU A 100 12.20 16.46 3.26
CA LEU A 100 13.45 17.16 2.95
C LEU A 100 13.30 18.67 2.91
N GLN A 101 12.14 19.17 2.47
CA GLN A 101 11.88 20.61 2.35
C GLN A 101 11.40 21.24 3.66
N TYR A 102 10.57 20.52 4.43
CA TYR A 102 9.79 21.13 5.51
C TYR A 102 9.88 20.43 6.87
N SER A 103 10.42 19.22 6.96
CA SER A 103 10.38 18.46 8.23
C SER A 103 11.77 18.19 8.79
N GLN A 104 12.01 18.63 10.01
CA GLN A 104 13.11 18.16 10.85
C GLN A 104 12.53 17.18 11.89
N GLY A 105 12.97 15.91 11.88
CA GLY A 105 12.67 14.97 12.95
C GLY A 105 12.34 13.53 12.54
N TYR A 106 11.89 12.75 13.51
CA TYR A 106 11.65 11.30 13.42
C TYR A 106 10.60 10.87 12.38
N MET A 107 9.76 11.79 11.88
CA MET A 107 8.73 11.48 10.87
C MET A 107 9.31 11.07 9.51
N ALA A 108 10.60 11.35 9.25
CA ALA A 108 11.29 10.94 8.02
C ALA A 108 11.49 9.42 7.89
N ILE A 109 11.32 8.65 8.97
CA ILE A 109 11.50 7.20 8.97
C ILE A 109 10.48 6.51 8.05
N PHE A 110 9.21 6.92 8.07
CA PHE A 110 8.16 6.29 7.25
C PHE A 110 8.36 6.49 5.74
N PRO A 111 8.65 7.71 5.23
CA PRO A 111 9.05 7.91 3.84
C PRO A 111 10.22 7.03 3.42
N VAL A 112 11.27 6.94 4.24
CA VAL A 112 12.46 6.13 3.94
C VAL A 112 12.09 4.65 3.84
N LEU A 113 11.28 4.13 4.77
CA LEU A 113 10.81 2.74 4.70
C LEU A 113 9.98 2.45 3.44
N ASN A 114 9.12 3.39 3.01
CA ASN A 114 8.34 3.22 1.77
C ASN A 114 9.21 3.29 0.51
N ILE A 115 10.22 4.17 0.48
CA ILE A 115 11.21 4.20 -0.61
C ILE A 115 11.97 2.87 -0.67
N ILE A 116 12.43 2.35 0.48
CA ILE A 116 13.10 1.06 0.55
C ILE A 116 12.16 -0.06 0.07
N ASN A 117 10.92 -0.11 0.55
CA ASN A 117 9.93 -1.11 0.14
C ASN A 117 9.64 -1.04 -1.36
N GLY A 118 9.47 0.17 -1.91
CA GLY A 118 9.30 0.39 -3.35
C GLY A 118 10.52 -0.02 -4.16
N ALA A 119 11.73 0.35 -3.71
CA ALA A 119 12.98 -0.02 -4.39
C ALA A 119 13.22 -1.52 -4.37
N VAL A 120 13.01 -2.18 -3.24
CA VAL A 120 13.10 -3.65 -3.10
C VAL A 120 12.11 -4.32 -4.06
N LEU A 121 10.87 -3.85 -4.11
CA LEU A 121 9.88 -4.35 -5.05
C LEU A 121 10.31 -4.21 -6.52
N VAL A 122 10.81 -3.04 -6.91
CA VAL A 122 11.29 -2.81 -8.28
C VAL A 122 12.48 -3.71 -8.63
N ILE A 123 13.43 -3.87 -7.69
CA ILE A 123 14.58 -4.76 -7.88
C ILE A 123 14.12 -6.21 -8.05
N LEU A 124 13.20 -6.67 -7.20
CA LEU A 124 12.67 -8.04 -7.27
C LEU A 124 11.85 -8.28 -8.54
N LEU A 125 11.08 -7.28 -8.99
CA LEU A 125 10.36 -7.33 -10.27
C LEU A 125 11.33 -7.42 -11.44
N ARG A 126 12.38 -6.58 -11.48
CA ARG A 126 13.42 -6.64 -12.52
C ARG A 126 14.21 -7.94 -12.50
N ALA A 127 14.41 -8.52 -11.33
CA ALA A 127 15.11 -9.79 -11.18
C ALA A 127 14.25 -11.01 -11.57
N ASN A 128 12.97 -10.81 -11.99
CA ASN A 128 11.99 -11.88 -12.21
C ASN A 128 11.84 -12.82 -11.00
N ILE A 129 12.15 -12.33 -9.79
CA ILE A 129 11.96 -13.07 -8.53
C ILE A 129 10.53 -12.88 -8.04
N LEU A 130 9.97 -11.70 -8.32
CA LEU A 130 8.59 -11.38 -8.02
C LEU A 130 7.72 -11.79 -9.20
N ASP A 131 7.24 -13.02 -9.12
CA ASP A 131 6.27 -13.58 -10.04
C ASP A 131 4.84 -13.29 -9.55
N GLU A 132 3.84 -13.48 -10.41
CA GLU A 132 2.40 -13.35 -10.13
C GLU A 132 1.95 -14.23 -8.94
N ASN A 133 2.78 -15.20 -8.56
CA ASN A 133 2.62 -16.05 -7.38
C ASN A 133 3.02 -15.38 -6.05
N SER A 134 3.50 -14.14 -6.08
CA SER A 134 3.90 -13.38 -4.88
C SER A 134 2.72 -12.80 -4.10
N ILE A 135 1.56 -12.61 -4.74
CA ILE A 135 0.32 -12.23 -4.07
C ILE A 135 -0.22 -13.48 -3.37
N ILE A 136 -0.16 -13.47 -2.04
CA ILE A 136 -0.63 -14.58 -1.24
C ILE A 136 -2.14 -14.47 -1.12
N GLU A 137 -2.83 -15.41 -1.76
CA GLU A 137 -4.26 -15.62 -1.53
C GLU A 137 -4.45 -16.03 -0.08
N THR A 138 -5.11 -15.17 0.68
CA THR A 138 -5.33 -15.41 2.10
C THR A 138 -6.82 -15.53 2.31
N ASP A 139 -7.29 -16.76 2.59
CA ASP A 139 -8.67 -17.02 3.01
C ASP A 139 -8.88 -16.46 4.43
N LEU A 140 -9.06 -15.15 4.51
CA LEU A 140 -9.37 -14.45 5.76
C LEU A 140 -10.88 -14.31 5.91
N PRO A 141 -11.42 -14.61 7.11
CA PRO A 141 -12.80 -14.26 7.44
C PRO A 141 -13.05 -12.77 7.21
N SER A 142 -14.22 -12.41 6.67
CA SER A 142 -14.58 -11.02 6.36
C SER A 142 -14.46 -10.06 7.55
N ARG A 143 -14.52 -10.59 8.79
CA ARG A 143 -14.28 -9.81 10.03
C ARG A 143 -12.90 -9.14 10.05
N PHE A 144 -11.87 -9.79 9.50
CA PHE A 144 -10.53 -9.21 9.43
C PHE A 144 -10.45 -8.06 8.43
N VAL A 145 -11.18 -8.16 7.30
CA VAL A 145 -11.29 -7.08 6.31
C VAL A 145 -11.86 -5.82 6.96
N TRP A 146 -12.95 -5.95 7.73
CA TRP A 146 -13.56 -4.84 8.45
C TRP A 146 -12.65 -4.28 9.55
N LEU A 147 -11.96 -5.15 10.31
CA LEU A 147 -11.03 -4.72 11.35
C LEU A 147 -9.87 -3.90 10.77
N SER A 148 -9.20 -4.41 9.73
CA SER A 148 -8.11 -3.71 9.06
C SER A 148 -8.58 -2.42 8.38
N SER A 149 -9.81 -2.40 7.82
CA SER A 149 -10.43 -1.17 7.31
C SER A 149 -10.60 -0.14 8.42
N GLY A 150 -11.15 -0.54 9.56
CA GLY A 150 -11.35 0.34 10.71
C GLY A 150 -10.04 0.90 11.26
N MET A 151 -8.99 0.06 11.35
CA MET A 151 -7.66 0.50 11.76
C MET A 151 -7.05 1.49 10.77
N ALA A 152 -7.18 1.24 9.46
CA ALA A 152 -6.68 2.13 8.43
C ALA A 152 -7.38 3.49 8.44
N VAL A 153 -8.72 3.50 8.58
CA VAL A 153 -9.50 4.73 8.71
C VAL A 153 -9.15 5.48 10.00
N LEU A 154 -9.03 4.79 11.13
CA LEU A 154 -8.66 5.42 12.39
C LEU A 154 -7.26 6.05 12.32
N LEU A 155 -6.28 5.33 11.74
CA LEU A 155 -4.93 5.84 11.54
C LEU A 155 -4.95 7.07 10.62
N PHE A 156 -5.66 6.98 9.50
CA PHE A 156 -5.83 8.09 8.57
C PHE A 156 -6.42 9.33 9.25
N VAL A 157 -7.53 9.17 9.99
CA VAL A 157 -8.21 10.27 10.68
C VAL A 157 -7.29 10.89 11.73
N THR A 158 -6.56 10.05 12.48
CA THR A 158 -5.62 10.52 13.50
C THR A 158 -4.48 11.33 12.87
N CYS A 159 -3.84 10.81 11.82
CA CYS A 159 -2.78 11.52 11.10
C CYS A 159 -3.27 12.82 10.47
N GLN A 160 -4.41 12.79 9.78
CA GLN A 160 -4.92 13.91 8.99
C GLN A 160 -5.55 15.01 9.84
N TYR A 161 -6.40 14.67 10.81
CA TYR A 161 -7.22 15.65 11.52
C TYR A 161 -6.72 15.97 12.93
N VAL A 162 -6.11 15.00 13.62
CA VAL A 162 -5.56 15.22 14.97
C VAL A 162 -4.16 15.81 14.88
N PHE A 163 -3.27 15.15 14.14
CA PHE A 163 -1.89 15.60 13.98
C PHE A 163 -1.70 16.64 12.87
N LYS A 164 -2.72 16.86 12.02
CA LYS A 164 -2.68 17.82 10.90
C LYS A 164 -1.46 17.62 10.00
N LEU A 165 -1.10 16.36 9.77
CA LEU A 165 0.04 16.04 8.91
C LEU A 165 -0.28 16.37 7.46
N TYR A 166 0.76 16.72 6.69
CA TYR A 166 0.65 16.88 5.25
C TYR A 166 0.18 15.56 4.61
N TRP A 167 -0.64 15.67 3.56
CA TRP A 167 -1.30 14.52 2.94
C TRP A 167 -0.31 13.42 2.54
N ALA A 168 0.87 13.79 2.02
CA ALA A 168 1.86 12.81 1.59
C ALA A 168 2.45 12.05 2.79
N SER A 169 2.68 12.73 3.92
CA SER A 169 3.13 12.10 5.17
C SER A 169 2.06 11.16 5.72
N THR A 170 0.80 11.58 5.77
CA THR A 170 -0.33 10.72 6.16
C THR A 170 -0.42 9.49 5.27
N PHE A 171 -0.33 9.68 3.95
CA PHE A 171 -0.39 8.60 2.97
C PHE A 171 0.74 7.59 3.18
N SER A 172 1.96 8.08 3.35
CA SER A 172 3.15 7.28 3.61
C SER A 172 3.02 6.47 4.91
N ILE A 173 2.55 7.07 6.00
CA ILE A 173 2.32 6.36 7.27
C ILE A 173 1.28 5.24 7.09
N CYS A 174 0.18 5.52 6.41
CA CYS A 174 -0.88 4.53 6.20
C CYS A 174 -0.42 3.37 5.31
N VAL A 175 0.34 3.65 4.24
CA VAL A 175 0.93 2.62 3.36
C VAL A 175 2.00 1.81 4.10
N ALA A 176 2.84 2.44 4.92
CA ALA A 176 3.82 1.76 5.75
C ALA A 176 3.14 0.85 6.78
N HIS A 177 2.03 1.29 7.38
CA HIS A 177 1.22 0.48 8.27
C HIS A 177 0.62 -0.73 7.53
N ALA A 178 0.03 -0.53 6.35
CA ALA A 178 -0.53 -1.59 5.54
C ALA A 178 0.50 -2.67 5.23
N THR A 179 1.71 -2.28 4.83
CA THR A 179 2.76 -3.19 4.38
C THR A 179 3.48 -3.91 5.54
N ASN A 180 3.71 -3.24 6.66
CA ASN A 180 4.57 -3.79 7.73
C ASN A 180 3.78 -4.35 8.92
N LEU A 181 2.62 -3.76 9.26
CA LEU A 181 1.92 -4.05 10.52
C LEU A 181 0.69 -4.94 10.34
N ASN A 182 0.09 -4.94 9.15
CA ASN A 182 -1.15 -5.68 8.89
C ASN A 182 -0.96 -7.20 9.14
N GLY A 183 0.12 -7.79 8.61
CA GLY A 183 0.44 -9.21 8.81
C GLY A 183 0.63 -9.62 10.28
N PRO A 184 1.53 -8.96 11.06
CA PRO A 184 1.71 -9.23 12.48
C PRO A 184 0.42 -9.09 13.31
N VAL A 185 -0.38 -8.04 13.04
CA VAL A 185 -1.64 -7.79 13.74
C VAL A 185 -2.61 -8.96 13.54
N ILE A 186 -2.79 -9.41 12.30
CA ILE A 186 -3.68 -10.54 12.00
C ILE A 186 -3.20 -11.82 12.69
N LYS A 187 -1.90 -12.10 12.66
CA LYS A 187 -1.32 -13.28 13.35
C LYS A 187 -1.57 -13.26 14.85
N LEU A 188 -1.51 -12.08 15.48
CA LEU A 188 -1.81 -11.93 16.91
C LEU A 188 -3.30 -12.20 17.20
N PHE A 189 -4.21 -11.69 16.37
CA PHE A 189 -5.64 -11.93 16.52
C PHE A 189 -6.03 -13.38 16.21
N GLN A 190 -5.43 -14.01 15.20
CA GLN A 190 -5.62 -15.44 14.92
C GLN A 190 -5.18 -16.31 16.11
N ARG A 191 -4.03 -16.02 16.72
CA ARG A 191 -3.56 -16.75 17.92
C ARG A 191 -4.51 -16.63 19.10
N LYS A 192 -5.09 -15.45 19.33
CA LYS A 192 -6.08 -15.25 20.41
C LYS A 192 -7.43 -15.90 20.10
N GLY A 193 -7.84 -15.94 18.82
CA GLY A 193 -9.08 -16.58 18.38
C GLY A 193 -9.05 -18.11 18.42
N MET A 194 -7.88 -18.73 18.36
CA MET A 194 -7.70 -20.20 18.47
C MET A 194 -7.65 -20.70 19.93
N GLY A 195 -7.98 -19.87 20.91
CA GLY A 195 -8.12 -20.27 22.32
C GLY A 195 -9.54 -20.71 22.73
N CYS A 196 -10.52 -20.68 21.83
CA CYS A 196 -11.90 -21.09 22.09
C CYS A 196 -12.46 -21.89 20.90
N SER A 197 -12.09 -23.17 20.82
CA SER A 197 -12.89 -24.25 20.23
C SER A 197 -12.55 -25.55 20.93
#